data_AF-A0A510L7R3-F1
#
_entry.id   AF-A0A510L7R3-F1
#
_cell.length_a   1.000
_cell.length_b   1.000
_cell.length_c   1.000
_cell.angle_alpha   90.00
_cell.angle_beta   90.00
_cell.angle_gamma   90.00
#
_symmetry.space_group_name_H-M   'P 1'
#
loop_
_entity.id
_entity.type
_entity.pdbx_description
1 polymer ?
#
loop_
_entity_poly.entity_id
_entity_poly.type
_entity_poly.pdbx_seq_one_letter_code
_entity_poly.pdbx_strand_id
1 'polypeptide(L)'
;MLEKMPQNIKKAYIISIFIAILLLFLGIIFNYVELYFGYLVGAIISTININLLVNGVHNILYFQDKGKLRGNVEYLKRMLIFCAGMFIVGKVSQKYFESHVLTNLLATGTGTLNFKISYFLCYWTEKLFKK
;
A
#
# COMPACT_ATOMS: atom_id res chain seq x y z
N MET A 1 15.02 -6.86 2.89
CA MET A 1 13.89 -5.89 2.99
C MET A 1 13.25 -5.93 4.37
N LEU A 2 12.84 -7.09 4.88
CA LEU A 2 12.22 -7.27 6.20
C LEU A 2 13.18 -7.12 7.40
N GLU A 3 14.48 -7.29 7.23
CA GLU A 3 15.50 -7.14 8.30
C GLU A 3 15.66 -5.71 8.80
N LYS A 4 15.50 -4.71 7.92
CA LYS A 4 15.64 -3.28 8.28
C LYS A 4 14.38 -2.70 8.93
N MET A 5 13.31 -3.50 9.00
CA MET A 5 11.98 -3.03 9.37
C MET A 5 11.72 -3.31 10.87
N PRO A 6 11.27 -2.32 11.66
CA PRO A 6 10.89 -2.54 13.06
C PRO A 6 9.86 -3.65 13.20
N GLN A 7 9.93 -4.43 14.28
CA GLN A 7 9.06 -5.61 14.47
C GLN A 7 7.56 -5.32 14.33
N ASN A 8 7.10 -4.18 14.85
CA ASN A 8 5.68 -3.78 14.75
C ASN A 8 5.26 -3.47 13.30
N ILE A 9 6.13 -2.81 12.54
CA ILE A 9 5.89 -2.51 11.12
C ILE A 9 5.93 -3.81 10.31
N LYS A 10 6.83 -4.74 10.65
CA LYS A 10 6.91 -6.07 10.03
C LYS A 10 5.64 -6.90 10.26
N LYS A 11 5.07 -6.90 11.47
CA LYS A 11 3.78 -7.55 11.75
C LYS A 11 2.65 -6.94 10.89
N ALA A 12 2.52 -5.62 10.90
CA ALA A 12 1.51 -4.92 10.09
C ALA A 12 1.68 -5.17 8.59
N TYR A 13 2.92 -5.28 8.12
CA TYR A 13 3.25 -5.60 6.72
C TYR A 13 2.77 -6.99 6.32
N ILE A 14 2.98 -7.99 7.18
CA ILE A 14 2.49 -9.37 6.95
C ILE A 14 0.95 -9.39 6.92
N ILE A 15 0.30 -8.71 7.85
CA ILE A 15 -1.17 -8.58 7.89
C ILE A 15 -1.68 -7.91 6.61
N SER A 16 -1.00 -6.87 6.12
CA SER A 16 -1.36 -6.17 4.89
C SER A 16 -1.29 -7.07 3.65
N ILE A 17 -0.26 -7.91 3.55
CA ILE A 17 -0.15 -8.91 2.49
C ILE A 17 -1.28 -9.94 2.61
N PHE A 18 -1.56 -10.41 3.82
CA PHE A 18 -2.62 -11.38 4.06
C PHE A 18 -4.00 -10.84 3.64
N ILE A 19 -4.34 -9.61 4.03
CA ILE A 19 -5.57 -8.92 3.62
C ILE A 19 -5.63 -8.76 2.10
N ALA A 20 -4.52 -8.40 1.45
CA ALA A 20 -4.47 -8.26 0.00
C ALA A 20 -4.75 -9.56 -0.73
N ILE A 21 -4.14 -10.68 -0.28
CA ILE A 21 -4.36 -12.01 -0.85
C ILE A 21 -5.81 -12.45 -0.62
N LEU A 22 -6.35 -12.26 0.58
CA LEU A 22 -7.72 -12.62 0.91
C LEU A 22 -8.72 -11.88 0.03
N LEU A 23 -8.56 -10.56 -0.12
CA LEU A 23 -9.42 -9.74 -0.97
C LEU A 23 -9.27 -10.05 -2.46
N LEU A 24 -8.08 -10.46 -2.92
CA LEU A 24 -7.89 -10.95 -4.28
C LEU A 24 -8.71 -12.22 -4.52
N PHE A 25 -8.62 -13.22 -3.65
CA PHE A 25 -9.39 -14.46 -3.80
C PHE A 25 -10.90 -14.22 -3.75
N LEU A 26 -11.37 -13.38 -2.81
CA LEU A 26 -12.76 -12.94 -2.77
C LEU A 26 -13.17 -12.24 -4.07
N GLY A 27 -12.35 -11.33 -4.58
CA GLY A 27 -12.60 -10.63 -5.83
C GLY A 27 -12.74 -11.60 -7.01
N ILE A 28 -11.89 -12.63 -7.09
CA ILE A 28 -11.95 -13.63 -8.16
C ILE A 28 -13.21 -14.51 -8.03
N ILE A 29 -13.51 -15.03 -6.83
CA ILE A 29 -14.65 -15.93 -6.60
C ILE A 29 -15.98 -15.23 -6.91
N PHE A 30 -16.13 -13.98 -6.48
CA PHE A 30 -17.36 -13.20 -6.69
C PHE A 30 -17.34 -12.36 -7.96
N ASN A 31 -16.25 -12.43 -8.75
CA ASN A 31 -16.04 -11.69 -9.99
C ASN A 31 -16.14 -10.15 -9.84
N TYR A 32 -15.72 -9.63 -8.68
CA TYR A 32 -15.64 -8.18 -8.42
C TYR A 32 -14.31 -7.62 -8.90
N VAL A 33 -14.35 -6.94 -10.05
CA VAL A 33 -13.21 -6.29 -10.70
C VAL A 33 -12.52 -5.30 -9.77
N GLU A 34 -13.31 -4.58 -8.97
CA GLU A 34 -12.81 -3.63 -8.00
C GLU A 34 -11.82 -4.27 -7.02
N LEU A 35 -12.06 -5.52 -6.61
CA LEU A 35 -11.27 -6.20 -5.60
C LEU A 35 -10.02 -6.89 -6.20
N TYR A 36 -10.17 -7.65 -7.28
CA TYR A 36 -9.03 -8.39 -7.84
C TYR A 36 -8.11 -7.50 -8.68
N PHE A 37 -8.61 -6.40 -9.26
CA PHE A 37 -7.81 -5.48 -10.06
C PHE A 37 -7.56 -4.15 -9.32
N GLY A 38 -8.61 -3.39 -9.00
CA GLY A 38 -8.47 -2.05 -8.41
C GLY A 38 -7.72 -2.07 -7.09
N TYR A 39 -8.23 -2.83 -6.12
CA TYR A 39 -7.66 -2.97 -4.78
C TYR A 39 -6.27 -3.61 -4.81
N LEU A 40 -6.07 -4.65 -5.64
CA LEU A 40 -4.76 -5.29 -5.80
C LEU A 40 -3.68 -4.28 -6.21
N VAL A 41 -3.92 -3.49 -7.26
CA VAL A 41 -2.96 -2.48 -7.72
C VAL A 41 -2.70 -1.47 -6.61
N GLY A 42 -3.74 -1.05 -5.89
CA GLY A 42 -3.61 -0.18 -4.73
C GLY A 42 -2.74 -0.78 -3.62
N ALA A 43 -2.95 -2.05 -3.29
CA ALA A 43 -2.20 -2.78 -2.27
C ALA A 43 -0.72 -2.95 -2.66
N ILE A 44 -0.42 -3.16 -3.95
CA ILE A 44 0.95 -3.18 -4.47
C ILE A 44 1.60 -1.80 -4.28
N ILE A 45 0.92 -0.71 -4.65
CA ILE A 45 1.41 0.66 -4.45
C ILE A 45 1.68 0.93 -2.96
N SER A 46 0.76 0.52 -2.07
CA SER A 46 0.92 0.62 -0.61
C SER A 46 2.20 -0.09 -0.15
N THR A 47 2.43 -1.30 -0.65
CA THR A 47 3.60 -2.13 -0.31
C THR A 47 4.91 -1.48 -0.74
N ILE A 48 4.96 -0.96 -1.97
CA ILE A 48 6.12 -0.24 -2.50
C ILE A 48 6.37 1.04 -1.68
N ASN A 49 5.31 1.79 -1.37
CA ASN A 49 5.41 3.03 -0.60
C ASN A 49 6.01 2.81 0.79
N ILE A 50 5.64 1.73 1.48
CA ILE A 50 6.19 1.40 2.79
C ILE A 50 7.64 0.95 2.71
N ASN A 51 8.00 0.17 1.69
CA ASN A 51 9.39 -0.20 1.48
C ASN A 51 10.27 1.05 1.25
N LEU A 52 9.81 1.98 0.41
CA LEU A 52 10.51 3.26 0.21
C LEU A 52 10.56 4.07 1.51
N LEU A 53 9.48 4.13 2.28
CA LEU A 53 9.46 4.82 3.57
C LEU A 53 10.49 4.25 4.56
N VAL A 54 10.54 2.93 4.74
CA VAL A 54 11.47 2.29 5.68
C VAL A 54 12.92 2.52 5.25
N ASN A 55 13.21 2.40 3.95
CA ASN A 55 14.56 2.69 3.44
C ASN A 55 14.93 4.16 3.62
N GLY A 56 14.00 5.09 3.42
CA GLY A 56 14.22 6.51 3.64
C GLY A 56 14.52 6.88 5.07
N VAL A 57 13.71 6.37 5.99
CA VAL A 57 13.91 6.57 7.43
C VAL A 57 15.26 5.99 7.86
N HIS A 58 15.61 4.79 7.39
CA HIS A 58 16.91 4.18 7.66
C HIS A 58 18.05 5.03 7.09
N ASN A 59 17.95 5.51 5.85
CA ASN A 59 18.98 6.35 5.25
C ASN A 59 19.16 7.68 5.98
N ILE A 60 18.08 8.30 6.48
CA ILE A 60 18.15 9.56 7.25
C ILE A 60 18.79 9.33 8.63
N LEU A 61 18.43 8.22 9.30
CA LEU A 61 18.97 7.89 10.62
C LEU A 61 20.46 7.56 10.58
N TYR A 62 20.91 6.82 9.56
CA TYR A 62 22.29 6.34 9.45
C TYR A 62 23.23 7.27 8.66
N PHE A 63 22.71 8.10 7.76
CA PHE A 63 23.50 9.07 6.98
C PHE A 63 22.94 10.49 7.19
N GLN A 64 23.40 11.17 8.24
CA GLN A 64 22.91 12.50 8.64
C GLN A 64 23.29 13.61 7.65
N ASP A 65 24.33 13.42 6.85
CA ASP A 65 24.75 14.36 5.82
C ASP A 65 23.69 14.44 4.70
N LYS A 66 22.90 15.52 4.72
CA LYS A 66 21.81 15.86 3.75
C LYS A 66 20.47 15.13 3.91
N GLY A 67 20.12 14.69 5.12
CA GLY A 67 18.85 13.98 5.40
C GLY A 67 17.57 14.70 4.93
N LYS A 68 17.49 16.04 5.04
CA LYS A 68 16.29 16.83 4.68
C LYS A 68 15.99 16.80 3.16
N LEU A 69 17.03 16.88 2.33
CA LEU A 69 16.89 16.92 0.87
C LEU A 69 16.60 15.52 0.31
N ARG A 70 17.24 14.48 0.87
CA ARG A 70 16.94 13.07 0.55
C ARG A 70 15.51 12.67 0.94
N GLY A 71 15.03 13.07 2.11
CA GLY A 71 13.67 12.79 2.55
C GLY A 71 12.61 13.34 1.59
N ASN A 72 12.80 14.57 1.10
CA ASN A 72 11.90 15.18 0.12
C ASN A 72 11.93 14.46 -1.23
N VAL A 73 13.10 14.03 -1.69
CA VAL A 73 13.22 13.25 -2.95
C VAL A 73 12.51 11.90 -2.83
N GLU A 74 12.64 11.21 -1.71
CA GLU A 74 11.93 9.95 -1.51
C GLU A 74 10.42 10.14 -1.38
N TYR A 75 9.97 11.24 -0.77
CA TYR A 75 8.56 11.61 -0.77
C TYR A 75 8.02 11.82 -2.19
N LEU A 76 8.73 12.57 -3.03
CA LEU A 76 8.37 12.79 -4.44
C LEU A 76 8.29 11.48 -5.22
N LYS A 77 9.25 10.55 -5.01
CA LYS A 77 9.21 9.22 -5.63
C LYS A 77 7.92 8.46 -5.28
N ARG A 78 7.51 8.46 -4.01
CA ARG A 78 6.25 7.81 -3.57
C ARG A 78 5.03 8.44 -4.21
N MET A 79 5.00 9.77 -4.30
CA MET A 79 3.90 10.50 -4.94
C MET A 79 3.81 10.19 -6.44
N LEU A 80 4.95 10.15 -7.14
CA LEU A 80 5.02 9.75 -8.54
C LEU A 80 4.51 8.33 -8.77
N ILE A 81 4.90 7.37 -7.92
CA ILE A 81 4.42 5.98 -8.00
C ILE A 81 2.92 5.91 -7.82
N PHE A 82 2.37 6.67 -6.87
CA PHE A 82 0.92 6.75 -6.66
C PHE A 82 0.20 7.33 -7.90
N CYS A 83 0.65 8.47 -8.41
CA CYS A 83 0.05 9.09 -9.60
C CYS A 83 0.15 8.19 -10.83
N ALA A 84 1.30 7.57 -11.07
CA ALA A 84 1.50 6.64 -12.17
C ALA A 84 0.58 5.41 -12.05
N GLY A 85 0.46 4.85 -10.85
CA GLY A 85 -0.42 3.72 -10.57
C GLY A 85 -1.90 4.06 -10.83
N MET A 86 -2.37 5.19 -10.31
CA MET A 86 -3.75 5.68 -10.54
C MET A 86 -4.02 5.94 -12.02
N PHE A 87 -3.05 6.52 -12.75
CA PHE A 87 -3.17 6.78 -14.18
C PHE A 87 -3.29 5.49 -14.99
N ILE A 88 -2.45 4.48 -14.69
CA ILE A 88 -2.50 3.16 -15.34
C ILE A 88 -3.85 2.49 -15.06
N VAL A 89 -4.32 2.48 -13.81
CA VAL A 89 -5.63 1.90 -13.46
C VAL A 89 -6.75 2.60 -14.20
N GLY A 90 -6.72 3.94 -14.30
CA GLY A 90 -7.71 4.70 -15.06
C GLY A 90 -7.74 4.30 -16.54
N LYS A 91 -6.57 4.24 -17.18
CA LYS A 91 -6.45 3.85 -18.61
C LYS A 91 -6.86 2.41 -18.88
N VAL A 92 -6.46 1.47 -18.03
CA VAL A 92 -6.83 0.05 -18.16
C VAL A 92 -8.32 -0.13 -17.88
N SER A 93 -8.87 0.55 -16.88
CA SER A 93 -10.31 0.48 -16.57
C SER A 93 -11.14 1.07 -17.70
N GLN A 94 -10.73 2.18 -18.32
CA GLN A 94 -11.43 2.74 -19.48
C GLN A 94 -11.48 1.77 -20.66
N LYS A 95 -10.43 0.96 -20.85
CA LYS A 95 -10.34 0.03 -21.98
C LYS A 95 -11.07 -1.30 -21.75
N TYR A 96 -11.06 -1.83 -20.52
CA TYR A 96 -11.54 -3.18 -20.22
C TYR A 96 -12.78 -3.21 -19.33
N PHE A 97 -13.08 -2.13 -18.60
CA PHE A 97 -14.08 -2.06 -17.53
C PHE A 97 -14.77 -0.70 -17.49
N GLU A 98 -15.33 -0.27 -18.63
CA GLU A 98 -15.80 1.10 -18.86
C GLU A 98 -16.88 1.57 -17.85
N SER A 99 -17.73 0.66 -17.38
CA SER A 99 -18.74 0.91 -16.33
C SER A 99 -18.19 0.97 -14.91
N HIS A 100 -16.97 0.47 -14.66
CA HIS A 100 -16.36 0.34 -13.33
C HIS A 100 -15.14 1.25 -13.15
N VAL A 101 -14.93 2.24 -14.02
CA VAL A 101 -13.75 3.14 -13.95
C VAL A 101 -13.67 3.85 -12.61
N LEU A 102 -14.79 4.43 -12.15
CA LEU A 102 -14.83 5.17 -10.88
C LEU A 102 -14.64 4.24 -9.69
N THR A 103 -15.29 3.08 -9.69
CA THR A 103 -15.21 2.11 -8.59
C THR A 103 -13.83 1.46 -8.51
N ASN A 104 -13.16 1.20 -9.64
CA ASN A 104 -11.78 0.73 -9.69
C ASN A 104 -10.80 1.78 -9.16
N LEU A 105 -10.97 3.06 -9.52
CA LEU A 105 -10.15 4.15 -8.98
C LEU A 105 -10.32 4.29 -7.47
N LEU A 106 -11.57 4.20 -6.98
CA LEU A 106 -11.86 4.20 -5.54
C LEU A 106 -11.23 3.00 -4.84
N ALA A 107 -11.36 1.80 -5.42
CA ALA A 107 -10.77 0.57 -4.89
C ALA A 107 -9.23 0.61 -4.89
N THR A 108 -8.61 1.21 -5.89
CA THR A 108 -7.16 1.48 -5.87
C THR A 108 -6.80 2.45 -4.76
N GLY A 109 -7.58 3.52 -4.58
CA GLY A 109 -7.44 4.44 -3.46
C GLY A 109 -7.50 3.72 -2.11
N THR A 110 -8.50 2.87 -1.88
CA THR A 110 -8.62 2.08 -0.65
C THR A 110 -7.46 1.09 -0.50
N GLY A 111 -7.06 0.42 -1.58
CA GLY A 111 -5.90 -0.46 -1.60
C GLY A 111 -4.59 0.26 -1.24
N THR A 112 -4.41 1.53 -1.62
CA THR A 112 -3.22 2.31 -1.23
C THR A 112 -3.16 2.59 0.27
N LEU A 113 -4.30 2.50 0.96
CA LEU A 113 -4.40 2.64 2.41
C LEU A 113 -4.27 1.30 3.15
N ASN A 114 -4.15 0.18 2.43
CA ASN A 114 -4.13 -1.18 3.00
C ASN A 114 -3.13 -1.32 4.16
N PHE A 115 -1.91 -0.80 4.00
CA PHE A 115 -0.92 -0.87 5.08
C PHE A 115 -1.32 -0.04 6.30
N LYS A 116 -1.90 1.15 6.12
CA LYS A 116 -2.34 2.00 7.24
C LYS A 116 -3.47 1.33 8.02
N ILE A 117 -4.42 0.72 7.30
CA ILE A 117 -5.51 -0.06 7.88
C ILE A 117 -4.94 -1.26 8.67
N SER A 118 -4.00 -1.98 8.07
CA SER A 118 -3.35 -3.14 8.71
C SER A 118 -2.58 -2.76 9.97
N TYR A 119 -1.88 -1.63 9.95
CA TYR A 119 -1.20 -1.10 11.12
C TYR A 119 -2.18 -0.70 12.21
N PHE A 120 -3.28 -0.03 11.86
CA PHE A 120 -4.33 0.34 12.80
C PHE A 120 -5.00 -0.88 13.44
N LEU A 121 -5.29 -1.92 12.64
CA LEU A 121 -5.83 -3.20 13.12
C LEU A 121 -4.86 -3.90 14.07
N CYS A 122 -3.56 -3.93 13.74
CA CYS A 122 -2.52 -4.50 14.60
C CYS A 122 -2.43 -3.77 15.95
N TYR A 123 -2.48 -2.45 15.93
CA TYR A 123 -2.47 -1.63 17.16
C TYR A 123 -3.71 -1.87 18.02
N TRP A 124 -4.89 -1.92 17.40
CA TRP A 124 -6.15 -2.18 18.10
C TRP A 124 -6.23 -3.58 18.71
N THR A 125 -5.78 -4.61 17.98
CA THR A 125 -5.73 -5.99 18.51
C THR A 125 -4.74 -6.10 19.67
N GLU A 126 -3.55 -5.51 19.59
CA GLU A 126 -2.63 -5.50 20.73
C GLU A 126 -3.23 -4.78 21.95
N LYS A 127 -4.02 -3.72 21.75
CA LYS A 127 -4.73 -3.00 22.82
C LYS A 127 -5.86 -3.82 23.45
N LEU A 128 -6.57 -4.62 22.66
CA LEU A 128 -7.69 -5.46 23.14
C LEU A 128 -7.21 -6.75 23.84
N PHE A 129 -6.10 -7.34 23.37
CA PHE A 129 -5.59 -8.62 23.86
C PHE A 129 -4.49 -8.50 24.92
N LYS A 130 -3.91 -7.31 25.17
CA LYS A 130 -3.07 -7.05 26.37
C LYS A 130 -3.92 -6.72 27.61
N LYS A 131 -5.00 -7.46 27.81
CA LYS A 131 -5.77 -7.44 29.06
C LYS A 131 -5.28 -8.56 29.97
#